data_AF-A0A7S2TUG0-F1
#
_entry.id   AF-A0A7S2TUG0-F1
#
_cell.length_a   1.000
_cell.length_b   1.000
_cell.length_c   1.000
_cell.angle_alpha   90.00
_cell.angle_beta   90.00
_cell.angle_gamma   90.00
#
_symmetry.space_group_name_H-M   'P 1'
#
loop_
_entity.id
_entity.type
_entity.pdbx_description
1 polymer ?
#
loop_
_entity_poly.entity_id
_entity_poly.type
_entity_poly.pdbx_seq_one_letter_code
_entity_poly.pdbx_strand_id
1 'polypeptide(L)'
;DACRVPREAPYQEKLIGYVFAETLTGGLSLLFNYPLDVMRTKYVAEALRRAADPSAAPMYSINWLGACIQIVQGAGIRQLYSGYLLTIFGMMVYRGSYKVLYDGINEVGKRMGVQGNTLIKLGTGVLISTMAALLSYPLDTVRRREAVASGTNYAYQSSNAACIAIDSAGGFKAYFAGAGLNIARSLIAVATFTFLEGLMGT
;
A
#
# COMPACT_ATOMS: atom_id res chain seq x y z
N ASP A 1 20.04 -16.28 -15.02
CA ASP A 1 20.62 -16.95 -13.83
C ASP A 1 20.99 -16.05 -12.64
N ALA A 2 20.97 -14.71 -12.73
CA ALA A 2 21.48 -13.83 -11.66
C ALA A 2 20.57 -13.61 -10.41
N CYS A 3 19.44 -14.32 -10.27
CA CYS A 3 18.48 -14.09 -9.17
C CYS A 3 17.98 -15.37 -8.48
N ARG A 4 18.63 -16.52 -8.72
CA ARG A 4 18.27 -17.77 -8.05
C ARG A 4 19.07 -17.88 -6.74
N VAL A 5 18.39 -17.65 -5.62
CA VAL A 5 18.93 -17.98 -4.29
C VAL A 5 19.09 -19.51 -4.18
N PRO A 6 20.27 -20.03 -3.82
CA PRO A 6 20.48 -21.47 -3.63
C PRO A 6 19.52 -22.07 -2.59
N ARG A 7 19.05 -23.30 -2.82
CA ARG A 7 18.12 -23.98 -1.89
C ARG A 7 18.71 -24.20 -0.49
N GLU A 8 20.03 -24.23 -0.36
CA GLU A 8 20.75 -24.43 0.89
C GLU A 8 21.14 -23.13 1.61
N ALA A 9 20.81 -21.96 1.04
CA ALA A 9 21.19 -20.68 1.62
C ALA A 9 20.56 -20.44 3.01
N PRO A 10 21.21 -19.63 3.87
CA PRO A 10 20.66 -19.18 5.15
C PRO A 10 19.28 -18.53 5.01
N TYR A 11 18.44 -18.62 6.05
CA TYR A 11 17.08 -18.05 6.04
C TYR A 11 17.06 -16.57 5.66
N GLN A 12 18.02 -15.79 6.17
CA GLN A 12 18.12 -14.36 5.88
C GLN A 12 18.36 -14.08 4.39
N GLU A 13 19.21 -14.85 3.72
CA GLU A 13 19.49 -14.68 2.30
C GLU A 13 18.26 -15.04 1.43
N LYS A 14 17.53 -16.08 1.83
CA LYS A 14 16.25 -16.44 1.19
C LYS A 14 15.19 -15.37 1.38
N LEU A 15 15.07 -14.82 2.57
CA LEU A 15 14.12 -13.74 2.88
C LEU A 15 14.45 -12.48 2.08
N ILE A 16 15.73 -12.08 2.08
CA ILE A 16 16.22 -10.93 1.31
C ILE A 16 15.93 -11.15 -0.18
N GLY A 17 16.33 -12.29 -0.75
CA GLY A 17 16.09 -12.59 -2.16
C GLY A 17 14.60 -12.59 -2.54
N TYR A 18 13.74 -13.13 -1.67
CA TYR A 18 12.29 -13.10 -1.86
C TYR A 18 11.74 -11.67 -1.87
N VAL A 19 12.08 -10.86 -0.87
CA VAL A 19 11.61 -9.47 -0.77
C VAL A 19 12.11 -8.64 -1.95
N PHE A 20 13.38 -8.80 -2.35
CA PHE A 20 13.94 -8.09 -3.51
C PHE A 20 13.25 -8.51 -4.80
N ALA A 21 13.06 -9.80 -5.06
CA ALA A 21 12.39 -10.27 -6.27
C ALA A 21 10.94 -9.78 -6.38
N GLU A 22 10.18 -9.85 -5.28
CA GLU A 22 8.81 -9.34 -5.25
C GLU A 22 8.75 -7.83 -5.44
N THR A 23 9.64 -7.10 -4.78
CA THR A 23 9.66 -5.63 -4.88
C THR A 23 10.11 -5.17 -6.27
N LEU A 24 11.04 -5.86 -6.92
CA LEU A 24 11.45 -5.56 -8.30
C LEU A 24 10.29 -5.78 -9.28
N THR A 25 9.60 -6.91 -9.14
CA THR A 25 8.43 -7.23 -9.98
C THR A 25 7.30 -6.23 -9.76
N GLY A 26 6.99 -5.93 -8.49
CA GLY A 26 5.97 -4.96 -8.10
C GLY A 26 6.33 -3.54 -8.55
N GLY A 27 7.58 -3.12 -8.37
CA GLY A 27 8.09 -1.82 -8.81
C GLY A 27 8.00 -1.66 -10.32
N LEU A 28 8.40 -2.67 -11.10
CA LEU A 28 8.28 -2.65 -12.55
C LEU A 28 6.82 -2.55 -13.01
N SER A 29 5.90 -3.28 -12.37
CA SER A 29 4.47 -3.16 -12.64
C SER A 29 3.93 -1.76 -12.31
N LEU A 30 4.39 -1.19 -11.19
CA LEU A 30 3.99 0.16 -10.81
C LEU A 30 4.47 1.22 -11.80
N LEU A 31 5.58 1.06 -12.52
CA LEU A 31 5.97 2.05 -13.54
C LEU A 31 4.83 2.36 -14.53
N PHE A 32 3.98 1.39 -14.82
CA PHE A 32 2.83 1.58 -15.71
C PHE A 32 1.56 1.99 -14.95
N ASN A 33 1.32 1.42 -13.76
CA ASN A 33 0.06 1.64 -13.03
C ASN A 33 0.09 2.84 -12.07
N TYR A 34 1.27 3.35 -11.71
CA TYR A 34 1.44 4.38 -10.69
C TYR A 34 0.74 5.71 -11.02
N PRO A 35 0.73 6.20 -12.28
CA PRO A 35 -0.04 7.38 -12.63
C PRO A 35 -1.54 7.22 -12.33
N LEU A 36 -2.10 6.03 -12.54
CA LEU A 36 -3.51 5.76 -12.25
C LEU A 36 -3.80 5.77 -10.74
N ASP A 37 -2.90 5.21 -9.93
CA ASP A 37 -3.00 5.23 -8.47
C ASP A 37 -2.97 6.67 -7.91
N VAL A 38 -2.06 7.49 -8.44
CA VAL A 38 -1.95 8.91 -8.05
C VAL A 38 -3.19 9.68 -8.46
N MET A 39 -3.67 9.50 -9.70
CA MET A 39 -4.89 10.15 -10.16
C MET A 39 -6.10 9.75 -9.33
N ARG A 40 -6.27 8.46 -9.05
CA ARG A 40 -7.35 7.97 -8.16
C ARG A 40 -7.31 8.67 -6.80
N THR A 41 -6.13 8.79 -6.22
CA THR A 41 -5.94 9.45 -4.92
C THR A 41 -6.29 10.93 -4.98
N LYS A 42 -5.88 11.63 -6.04
CA LYS A 42 -6.23 13.04 -6.28
C LYS A 42 -7.73 13.25 -6.48
N TYR A 43 -8.40 12.38 -7.25
CA TYR A 43 -9.85 12.47 -7.45
C TYR A 43 -10.64 12.24 -6.17
N VAL A 44 -10.23 11.26 -5.35
CA VAL A 44 -10.86 11.04 -4.03
C VAL A 44 -10.67 12.26 -3.13
N ALA A 45 -9.46 12.83 -3.09
CA ALA A 45 -9.21 14.04 -2.31
C ALA A 45 -10.02 15.25 -2.81
N GLU A 46 -10.13 15.43 -4.12
CA GLU A 46 -10.95 16.48 -4.73
C GLU A 46 -12.44 16.28 -4.42
N ALA A 47 -12.93 15.05 -4.48
CA ALA A 47 -14.31 14.73 -4.12
C ALA A 47 -14.60 15.06 -2.64
N LEU A 48 -13.68 14.73 -1.74
CA LEU A 48 -13.79 15.07 -0.32
C LEU A 48 -13.72 16.59 -0.10
N ARG A 49 -12.84 17.29 -0.81
CA ARG A 49 -12.73 18.76 -0.73
C ARG A 49 -14.03 19.44 -1.17
N ARG A 50 -14.62 18.99 -2.28
CA ARG A 50 -15.90 19.51 -2.78
C ARG A 50 -17.10 19.13 -1.93
N ALA A 51 -17.03 18.00 -1.22
CA ALA A 51 -18.04 17.65 -0.23
C ALA A 51 -17.98 18.55 1.01
N ALA A 52 -16.78 18.99 1.40
CA ALA A 52 -16.58 19.92 2.51
C ALA A 52 -16.90 21.38 2.12
N ASP A 53 -16.55 21.79 0.90
CA ASP A 53 -16.85 23.11 0.36
C ASP A 53 -17.51 22.98 -1.03
N PRO A 54 -18.86 23.03 -1.10
CA PRO A 54 -19.59 22.94 -2.37
C PRO A 54 -19.32 24.08 -3.35
N SER A 55 -18.79 25.22 -2.87
CA SER A 55 -18.47 26.39 -3.70
C SER A 55 -17.10 26.28 -4.39
N ALA A 56 -16.32 25.28 -4.02
CA ALA A 56 -14.94 25.16 -4.46
C ALA A 56 -14.85 24.72 -5.93
N ALA A 57 -14.13 25.50 -6.75
CA ALA A 57 -13.92 25.24 -8.17
C ALA A 57 -13.14 23.93 -8.39
N PRO A 58 -13.45 23.14 -9.44
CA PRO A 58 -12.77 21.87 -9.70
C PRO A 58 -11.28 22.06 -9.98
N MET A 59 -10.42 21.32 -9.27
CA MET A 59 -8.96 21.39 -9.47
C MET A 59 -8.45 20.63 -10.69
N TYR A 60 -9.17 19.57 -11.10
CA TYR A 60 -8.77 18.68 -12.18
C TYR A 60 -9.92 18.48 -13.16
N SER A 61 -9.58 18.23 -14.44
CA SER A 61 -10.57 17.81 -15.44
C SER A 61 -11.33 16.56 -15.00
N ILE A 62 -12.59 16.42 -15.44
CA ILE A 62 -13.41 15.21 -15.23
C ILE A 62 -12.77 14.00 -15.94
N ASN A 63 -12.11 14.23 -17.07
CA ASN A 63 -11.39 13.18 -17.79
C ASN A 63 -10.00 12.96 -17.18
N TRP A 64 -9.71 11.74 -16.73
CA TRP A 64 -8.43 11.38 -16.13
C TRP A 64 -7.25 11.57 -17.07
N LEU A 65 -7.42 11.33 -18.39
CA LEU A 65 -6.38 11.60 -19.39
C LEU A 65 -6.09 13.11 -19.50
N GLY A 66 -7.15 13.92 -19.52
CA GLY A 66 -7.02 15.38 -19.54
C GLY A 66 -6.34 15.91 -18.29
N ALA A 67 -6.67 15.34 -17.12
CA ALA A 67 -6.04 15.71 -15.86
C ALA A 67 -4.57 15.28 -15.79
N CYS A 68 -4.19 14.13 -16.35
CA CYS A 68 -2.78 13.74 -16.49
C CYS A 68 -2.01 14.76 -17.33
N ILE A 69 -2.55 15.18 -18.47
CA ILE A 69 -1.91 16.17 -19.35
C ILE A 69 -1.79 17.52 -18.63
N GLN A 70 -2.84 17.96 -17.92
CA GLN A 70 -2.81 19.19 -17.12
C GLN A 70 -1.71 19.18 -16.05
N ILE A 71 -1.54 18.05 -15.34
CA ILE A 71 -0.49 17.90 -14.32
C ILE A 71 0.90 17.93 -14.96
N VAL A 72 1.09 17.22 -16.07
CA VAL A 72 2.38 17.18 -16.78
C VAL A 72 2.75 18.57 -17.31
N GLN A 73 1.80 19.31 -17.87
CA GLN A 73 2.03 20.66 -18.38
C GLN A 73 2.27 21.69 -17.27
N GLY A 74 1.55 21.58 -16.15
CA GLY A 74 1.65 22.54 -15.05
C GLY A 74 2.89 22.34 -14.18
N ALA A 75 3.19 21.10 -13.82
CA ALA A 75 4.19 20.81 -12.81
C ALA A 75 5.10 19.60 -13.09
N GLY A 76 4.98 19.03 -14.29
CA GLY A 76 5.89 18.03 -14.82
C GLY A 76 5.54 16.58 -14.47
N ILE A 77 6.20 15.65 -15.18
CA ILE A 77 5.97 14.21 -15.07
C ILE A 77 6.30 13.65 -13.67
N ARG A 78 7.21 14.29 -12.93
CA ARG A 78 7.61 13.87 -11.58
C ARG A 78 6.42 13.78 -10.63
N GLN A 79 5.40 14.62 -10.80
CA GLN A 79 4.23 14.59 -9.93
C GLN A 79 3.34 13.36 -10.12
N LEU A 80 3.32 12.78 -11.32
CA LEU A 80 2.64 11.52 -11.57
C LEU A 80 3.30 10.35 -10.83
N TYR A 81 4.56 10.53 -10.37
CA TYR A 81 5.33 9.54 -9.62
C TYR A 81 5.64 9.97 -8.17
N SER A 82 4.90 10.94 -7.64
CA SER A 82 5.04 11.39 -6.25
C SER A 82 4.75 10.23 -5.28
N GLY A 83 5.66 9.95 -4.35
CA GLY A 83 5.60 8.83 -3.41
C GLY A 83 6.04 7.46 -3.97
N TYR A 84 6.57 7.37 -5.20
CA TYR A 84 6.94 6.08 -5.81
C TYR A 84 8.01 5.33 -4.99
N LEU A 85 9.04 6.04 -4.52
CA LEU A 85 10.07 5.44 -3.67
C LEU A 85 9.50 4.93 -2.34
N LEU A 86 8.62 5.70 -1.69
CA LEU A 86 7.94 5.27 -0.46
C LEU A 86 7.07 4.04 -0.69
N THR A 87 6.54 3.88 -1.90
CA THR A 87 5.77 2.70 -2.28
C THR A 87 6.65 1.46 -2.36
N ILE A 88 7.83 1.58 -2.99
CA ILE A 88 8.83 0.51 -3.05
C ILE A 88 9.26 0.11 -1.63
N PHE A 89 9.63 1.09 -0.79
CA PHE A 89 9.99 0.84 0.60
C PHE A 89 8.84 0.21 1.40
N GLY A 90 7.62 0.71 1.23
CA GLY A 90 6.42 0.16 1.86
C GLY A 90 6.17 -1.29 1.46
N MET A 91 6.39 -1.64 0.19
CA MET A 91 6.34 -3.05 -0.26
C MET A 91 7.40 -3.90 0.42
N MET A 92 8.64 -3.43 0.52
CA MET A 92 9.70 -4.20 1.18
C MET A 92 9.34 -4.52 2.63
N VAL A 93 8.84 -3.53 3.38
CA VAL A 93 8.42 -3.70 4.78
C VAL A 93 7.22 -4.63 4.86
N TYR A 94 6.20 -4.44 4.02
CA TYR A 94 5.00 -5.27 4.01
C TYR A 94 5.32 -6.73 3.67
N ARG A 95 6.06 -6.99 2.57
CA ARG A 95 6.40 -8.34 2.12
C ARG A 95 7.35 -9.05 3.08
N GLY A 96 8.34 -8.34 3.61
CA GLY A 96 9.27 -8.87 4.60
C GLY A 96 8.56 -9.28 5.88
N SER A 97 7.78 -8.37 6.48
CA SER A 97 7.03 -8.66 7.70
C SER A 97 5.98 -9.75 7.51
N TYR A 98 5.24 -9.72 6.40
CA TYR A 98 4.27 -10.77 6.05
C TYR A 98 4.95 -12.14 6.00
N LYS A 99 6.09 -12.25 5.31
CA LYS A 99 6.81 -13.51 5.14
C LYS A 99 7.33 -14.06 6.47
N VAL A 100 7.91 -13.20 7.31
CA VAL A 100 8.41 -13.58 8.65
C VAL A 100 7.27 -14.09 9.53
N LEU A 101 6.15 -13.35 9.59
CA LEU A 101 4.99 -13.74 10.39
C LEU A 101 4.35 -15.05 9.86
N TYR A 102 4.27 -15.20 8.54
CA TYR A 102 3.73 -16.39 7.90
C TYR A 102 4.59 -17.63 8.17
N ASP A 103 5.91 -17.53 8.04
CA ASP A 103 6.82 -18.65 8.30
C ASP A 103 6.77 -19.05 9.79
N GLY A 104 6.74 -18.08 10.71
CA GLY A 104 6.63 -18.34 12.14
C GLY A 104 5.31 -19.03 12.53
N ILE A 105 4.17 -18.54 12.03
CA ILE A 105 2.86 -19.15 12.30
C ILE A 105 2.77 -20.55 11.67
N ASN A 106 3.31 -20.74 10.47
CA ASN A 106 3.36 -22.06 9.87
C ASN A 106 4.19 -23.03 10.70
N GLU A 107 5.37 -22.63 11.18
CA GLU A 107 6.19 -23.49 12.03
C GLU A 107 5.45 -23.93 13.30
N VAL A 108 4.76 -23.00 13.96
CA VAL A 108 3.89 -23.31 15.12
C VAL A 108 2.75 -24.24 14.72
N GLY A 109 2.09 -23.97 13.60
CA GLY A 109 1.00 -24.81 13.06
C GLY A 109 1.46 -26.24 12.73
N LYS A 110 2.71 -26.41 12.27
CA LYS A 110 3.31 -27.74 12.06
C LYS A 110 3.50 -28.49 13.37
N ARG A 111 4.04 -27.81 14.39
CA ARG A 111 4.27 -28.40 15.72
C ARG A 111 2.97 -28.82 16.42
N MET A 112 1.89 -28.08 16.19
CA MET A 112 0.58 -28.32 16.81
C MET A 112 -0.36 -29.24 15.99
N GLY A 113 0.05 -29.67 14.80
CA GLY A 113 -0.75 -30.59 13.98
C GLY A 113 -2.03 -30.00 13.36
N VAL A 114 -2.21 -28.68 13.37
CA VAL A 114 -3.48 -28.01 12.99
C VAL A 114 -3.54 -27.58 11.51
N GLN A 115 -2.62 -28.08 10.68
CA GLN A 115 -2.41 -27.65 9.28
C GLN A 115 -3.59 -27.91 8.33
N GLY A 116 -4.60 -28.70 8.74
CA GLY A 116 -5.74 -29.06 7.89
C GLY A 116 -6.91 -28.09 7.94
N ASN A 117 -7.03 -27.25 8.98
CA ASN A 117 -8.25 -26.46 9.19
C ASN A 117 -8.23 -25.15 8.38
N THR A 118 -9.13 -25.05 7.40
CA THR A 118 -9.30 -23.87 6.55
C THR A 118 -9.63 -22.61 7.36
N LEU A 119 -10.44 -22.70 8.41
CA LEU A 119 -10.77 -21.54 9.25
C LEU A 119 -9.53 -21.00 9.98
N ILE A 120 -8.64 -21.88 10.42
CA ILE A 120 -7.40 -21.48 11.10
C ILE A 120 -6.44 -20.82 10.11
N LYS A 121 -6.33 -21.34 8.88
CA LYS A 121 -5.54 -20.70 7.81
C LYS A 121 -6.07 -19.32 7.44
N LEU A 122 -7.39 -19.17 7.35
CA LEU A 122 -8.03 -17.88 7.08
C LEU A 122 -7.81 -16.88 8.23
N GLY A 123 -8.07 -17.29 9.47
CA GLY A 123 -7.86 -16.42 10.64
C GLY A 123 -6.41 -15.98 10.81
N THR A 124 -5.46 -16.91 10.61
CA THR A 124 -4.03 -16.58 10.64
C THR A 124 -3.61 -15.70 9.48
N GLY A 125 -4.12 -15.93 8.26
CA GLY A 125 -3.86 -15.07 7.10
C GLY A 125 -4.35 -13.64 7.30
N VAL A 126 -5.54 -13.47 7.88
CA VAL A 126 -6.10 -12.15 8.25
C VAL A 126 -5.23 -11.46 9.30
N LEU A 127 -4.81 -12.18 10.33
CA LEU A 127 -3.96 -11.65 11.40
C LEU A 127 -2.61 -11.18 10.85
N ILE A 128 -1.94 -12.03 10.07
CA ILE A 128 -0.65 -11.72 9.44
C ILE A 128 -0.78 -10.48 8.54
N SER A 129 -1.80 -10.46 7.68
CA SER A 129 -2.04 -9.35 6.76
C SER A 129 -2.29 -8.04 7.52
N THR A 130 -3.04 -8.11 8.62
CA THR A 130 -3.33 -6.95 9.48
C THR A 130 -2.07 -6.42 10.14
N MET A 131 -1.24 -7.30 10.71
CA MET A 131 0.02 -6.90 11.36
C MET A 131 1.02 -6.33 10.35
N ALA A 132 1.19 -6.99 9.19
CA ALA A 132 2.06 -6.49 8.12
C ALA A 132 1.58 -5.14 7.59
N ALA A 133 0.27 -4.97 7.40
CA ALA A 133 -0.33 -3.71 6.98
C ALA A 133 -0.06 -2.59 8.00
N LEU A 134 -0.24 -2.86 9.30
CA LEU A 134 0.04 -1.90 10.38
C LEU A 134 1.50 -1.46 10.40
N LEU A 135 2.45 -2.38 10.18
CA LEU A 135 3.88 -2.06 10.12
C LEU A 135 4.23 -1.16 8.93
N SER A 136 3.61 -1.41 7.77
CA SER A 136 3.80 -0.58 6.56
C SER A 136 2.98 0.71 6.53
N TYR A 137 2.03 0.87 7.45
CA TYR A 137 1.01 1.92 7.40
C TYR A 137 1.56 3.35 7.45
N PRO A 138 2.60 3.68 8.24
CA PRO A 138 3.19 5.01 8.23
C PRO A 138 3.70 5.43 6.86
N LEU A 139 4.33 4.50 6.12
CA LEU A 139 4.85 4.76 4.78
C LEU A 139 3.71 5.00 3.77
N ASP A 140 2.62 4.25 3.89
CA ASP A 140 1.42 4.44 3.06
C ASP A 140 0.76 5.80 3.33
N THR A 141 0.68 6.22 4.59
CA THR A 141 0.12 7.55 4.94
C THR A 141 0.95 8.68 4.35
N VAL A 142 2.28 8.61 4.44
CA VAL A 142 3.16 9.64 3.84
C VAL A 142 3.01 9.64 2.32
N ARG A 143 3.02 8.47 1.68
CA ARG A 143 2.82 8.34 0.22
C ARG A 143 1.52 9.01 -0.22
N ARG A 144 0.40 8.71 0.45
CA ARG A 144 -0.92 9.26 0.09
C ARG A 144 -0.97 10.78 0.27
N ARG A 145 -0.39 11.31 1.35
CA ARG A 145 -0.33 12.77 1.54
C ARG A 145 0.54 13.47 0.50
N GLU A 146 1.65 12.86 0.10
CA GLU A 146 2.49 13.36 -1.01
C GLU A 146 1.71 13.38 -2.34
N ALA A 147 0.98 12.30 -2.63
CA ALA A 147 0.16 12.16 -3.83
C ALA A 147 -1.01 13.17 -3.88
N VAL A 148 -1.59 13.56 -2.74
CA VAL A 148 -2.64 14.60 -2.70
C VAL A 148 -2.05 16.00 -2.82
N ALA A 149 -0.92 16.27 -2.16
CA ALA A 149 -0.31 17.60 -2.13
C ALA A 149 0.26 18.02 -3.50
N SER A 150 0.81 17.08 -4.27
CA SER A 150 1.37 17.35 -5.59
C SER A 150 0.35 18.03 -6.52
N GLY A 151 0.75 19.09 -7.22
CA GLY A 151 -0.11 19.79 -8.18
C GLY A 151 -1.00 20.86 -7.57
N THR A 152 -0.79 21.17 -6.29
CA THR A 152 -1.34 22.33 -5.58
C THR A 152 -0.19 23.25 -5.14
N ASN A 153 -0.48 24.49 -4.73
CA ASN A 153 0.54 25.40 -4.14
C ASN A 153 1.15 24.85 -2.83
N TYR A 154 0.62 23.74 -2.31
CA TYR A 154 1.08 23.05 -1.10
C TYR A 154 1.82 21.73 -1.41
N ALA A 155 2.30 21.53 -2.64
CA ALA A 155 3.04 20.34 -3.03
C ALA A 155 4.30 20.16 -2.15
N TYR A 156 4.35 19.05 -1.42
CA TYR A 156 5.56 18.65 -0.71
C TYR A 156 6.69 18.41 -1.71
N GLN A 157 7.79 19.16 -1.59
CA GLN A 157 8.94 19.00 -2.47
C GLN A 157 9.70 17.69 -2.23
N SER A 158 9.52 17.10 -1.05
CA SER A 158 10.12 15.83 -0.64
C SER A 158 9.23 15.09 0.34
N SER A 159 9.40 13.76 0.41
CA SER A 159 8.71 12.92 1.39
C SER A 159 9.06 13.30 2.83
N ASN A 160 10.25 13.86 3.07
CA ASN A 160 10.64 14.39 4.37
C ASN A 160 9.79 15.59 4.79
N ALA A 161 9.47 16.49 3.86
CA ALA A 161 8.56 17.61 4.13
C ALA A 161 7.14 17.11 4.46
N ALA A 162 6.69 16.03 3.82
CA ALA A 162 5.42 15.40 4.14
C ALA A 162 5.43 14.78 5.56
N CYS A 163 6.52 14.12 5.98
CA CYS A 163 6.66 13.61 7.34
C CYS A 163 6.60 14.74 8.38
N ILE A 164 7.36 15.82 8.18
CA ILE A 164 7.36 16.99 9.09
C ILE A 164 5.95 17.58 9.21
N ALA A 165 5.20 17.65 8.11
CA ALA A 165 3.84 18.16 8.12
C ALA A 165 2.83 17.19 8.79
N ILE A 166 3.07 15.88 8.76
CA ILE A 166 2.27 14.91 9.53
C ILE A 166 2.57 15.05 11.01
N ASP A 167 3.85 15.15 11.36
CA ASP A 167 4.31 15.31 12.74
C ASP A 167 3.72 16.58 13.37
N SER A 168 3.74 17.69 12.64
CA SER A 168 3.19 18.97 13.12
C SER A 168 1.66 18.98 13.20
N ALA A 169 0.95 18.23 12.35
CA ALA A 169 -0.51 18.19 12.34
C ALA A 169 -1.12 17.32 13.45
N GLY A 170 -0.44 16.27 13.89
CA GLY A 170 -1.00 15.33 14.88
C GLY A 170 -0.05 14.25 15.37
N GLY A 171 1.26 14.40 15.13
CA GLY A 171 2.30 13.48 15.59
C GLY A 171 2.09 12.03 15.14
N PHE A 172 2.55 11.10 15.98
CA PHE A 172 2.54 9.66 15.69
C PHE A 172 1.13 9.11 15.37
N LYS A 173 0.07 9.64 15.99
CA LYS A 173 -1.31 9.19 15.73
C LYS A 173 -1.78 9.50 14.31
N ALA A 174 -1.29 10.59 13.72
CA ALA A 174 -1.67 10.99 12.36
C ALA A 174 -1.22 9.98 11.29
N TYR A 175 -0.16 9.20 11.55
CA TYR A 175 0.28 8.14 10.65
C TYR A 175 -0.69 6.96 10.59
N PHE A 176 -1.42 6.68 11.67
CA PHE A 176 -2.36 5.56 11.77
C PHE A 176 -3.83 5.98 11.58
N ALA A 177 -4.06 7.23 11.18
CA ALA A 177 -5.38 7.74 10.88
C ALA A 177 -6.01 6.93 9.73
N GLY A 178 -7.12 6.25 10.01
CA GLY A 178 -7.80 5.38 9.04
C GLY A 178 -7.34 3.92 9.02
N ALA A 179 -6.40 3.51 9.88
CA ALA A 179 -5.93 2.13 9.94
C ALA A 179 -7.07 1.13 10.22
N GLY A 180 -7.96 1.46 11.17
CA GLY A 180 -9.13 0.65 11.49
C GLY A 180 -10.08 0.45 10.30
N LEU A 181 -10.30 1.50 9.50
CA LEU A 181 -11.12 1.41 8.27
C LEU A 181 -10.45 0.53 7.22
N ASN A 182 -9.13 0.60 7.07
CA ASN A 182 -8.42 -0.25 6.12
C ASN A 182 -8.48 -1.73 6.55
N ILE A 183 -8.38 -2.01 7.85
CA ILE A 183 -8.52 -3.37 8.39
C ILE A 183 -9.94 -3.88 8.15
N ALA A 184 -10.97 -3.10 8.51
CA ALA A 184 -12.37 -3.46 8.29
C ALA A 184 -12.67 -3.74 6.80
N ARG A 185 -12.17 -2.90 5.89
CA ARG A 185 -12.29 -3.11 4.45
C ARG A 185 -11.65 -4.44 4.00
N SER A 186 -10.46 -4.74 4.52
CA SER A 186 -9.76 -6.00 4.21
C SER A 186 -10.53 -7.22 4.74
N LEU A 187 -11.11 -7.13 5.95
CA LEU A 187 -11.93 -8.20 6.53
C LEU A 187 -13.17 -8.49 5.68
N ILE A 188 -13.87 -7.45 5.25
CA ILE A 188 -15.05 -7.60 4.38
C ILE A 188 -14.65 -8.26 3.05
N ALA A 189 -13.54 -7.82 2.44
CA ALA A 189 -13.06 -8.39 1.19
C ALA A 189 -12.72 -9.89 1.32
N VAL A 190 -12.05 -10.28 2.41
CA VAL A 190 -11.74 -11.69 2.69
C VAL A 190 -13.03 -12.49 2.91
N ALA A 191 -13.97 -11.97 3.69
CA ALA A 191 -15.25 -12.62 3.94
C ALA A 191 -16.05 -12.83 2.64
N THR A 192 -16.09 -11.83 1.76
CA THR A 192 -16.73 -11.95 0.44
C THR A 192 -16.03 -13.01 -0.41
N PHE A 193 -14.71 -13.01 -0.46
CA PHE A 193 -13.95 -14.00 -1.22
C PHE A 193 -14.21 -15.42 -0.72
N THR A 194 -14.13 -15.66 0.59
CA THR A 194 -14.43 -16.97 1.19
C THR A 194 -15.86 -17.41 0.95
N PHE A 195 -16.84 -16.49 1.00
CA PHE A 195 -18.22 -16.80 0.68
C PHE A 195 -18.39 -17.24 -0.79
N LEU A 196 -17.73 -16.55 -1.72
CA LEU A 196 -17.75 -16.89 -3.14
C LEU A 196 -17.06 -18.24 -3.42
N GLU A 197 -15.92 -18.53 -2.79
CA GLU A 197 -15.29 -19.86 -2.88
C GLU A 197 -16.23 -20.96 -2.39
N GLY A 198 -16.90 -20.73 -1.26
CA GLY A 198 -17.91 -21.65 -0.73
C GLY A 198 -19.10 -21.88 -1.68
N LEU A 199 -19.51 -20.86 -2.44
CA LEU A 199 -20.54 -21.00 -3.49
C LEU A 199 -20.05 -21.72 -4.73
N MET A 200 -18.78 -21.54 -5.11
CA MET A 200 -18.17 -22.22 -6.26
C MET A 200 -17.83 -23.69 -6.00
N GLY A 201 -17.97 -24.16 -4.75
CA GLY A 201 -17.86 -25.58 -4.40
C GLY A 201 -16.44 -26.15 -4.51
N THR A 202 -15.41 -25.30 -4.43
CA THR A 202 -13.99 -25.70 -4.37
C THR A 202 -13.50 -25.84 -2.95
#